data_AF-A0A8T1X7M5-F1
#
_entry.id   AF-A0A8T1X7M5-F1
#
_cell.length_a   1.000
_cell.length_b   1.000
_cell.length_c   1.000
_cell.angle_alpha   90.00
_cell.angle_beta   90.00
_cell.angle_gamma   90.00
#
_symmetry.space_group_name_H-M   'P 1'
#
loop_
_entity.id
_entity.type
_entity.pdbx_description
1 polymer ?
#
loop_
_entity_poly.entity_id
_entity_poly.type
_entity_poly.pdbx_seq_one_letter_code
_entity_poly.pdbx_strand_id
1 'polypeptide(L)'
;MATDLTKSVERLKQDIYKLELQQQRLACVTSPSGSVWEAVAKYFKLFERGYTFFTMKELPEQNKPQSAQNHVQLEFLRSMMELDVTDGPLCGAEALLDNWRLLSLYHDDLHVQLKRLEQGPNNSLVATATIGLTITANTLLNVYPHLLTGVEAASDRGGWPPLASKLLNQRLEVLASVRFDWESDCGRVVRLESKADLLAPILRLVGSLENVARVFDGALVTPELRVTKVVQ
;
A
#
# COMPACT_ATOMS: atom_id res chain seq x y z
N MET A 1 -24.67 -26.64 19.95
CA MET A 1 -23.44 -26.13 20.60
C MET A 1 -22.59 -25.28 19.66
N ALA A 2 -22.26 -25.72 18.42
CA ALA A 2 -21.46 -24.92 17.49
C ALA A 2 -22.04 -23.53 17.14
N THR A 3 -23.37 -23.42 17.01
CA THR A 3 -24.07 -22.18 16.64
C THR A 3 -24.05 -21.08 17.72
N ASP A 4 -23.90 -21.45 18.99
CA ASP A 4 -23.89 -20.52 20.12
C ASP A 4 -22.51 -19.88 20.32
N LEU A 5 -21.46 -20.65 20.01
CA LEU A 5 -20.08 -20.18 19.99
C LEU A 5 -19.86 -19.18 18.85
N THR A 6 -20.40 -19.43 17.66
CA THR A 6 -20.30 -18.51 16.52
C THR A 6 -20.95 -17.15 16.83
N LYS A 7 -22.14 -17.16 17.43
CA LYS A 7 -22.82 -15.92 17.84
C LYS A 7 -22.03 -15.15 18.91
N SER A 8 -21.44 -15.87 19.86
CA SER A 8 -20.61 -15.26 20.91
C SER A 8 -19.33 -14.63 20.35
N VAL A 9 -18.67 -15.29 19.40
CA VAL A 9 -17.49 -14.74 18.71
C VAL A 9 -17.86 -13.49 17.90
N GLU A 10 -18.98 -13.51 17.18
CA GLU A 10 -19.43 -12.34 16.41
C GLU A 10 -19.75 -11.16 17.31
N ARG A 11 -20.39 -11.41 18.46
CA ARG A 11 -20.69 -10.39 19.47
C ARG A 11 -19.43 -9.79 20.08
N LEU A 12 -18.46 -10.64 20.44
CA LEU A 12 -17.17 -10.18 20.96
C LEU A 12 -16.42 -9.32 19.94
N LYS A 13 -16.43 -9.68 18.65
CA LYS A 13 -15.84 -8.85 17.59
C LYS A 13 -16.51 -7.48 17.50
N GLN A 14 -17.85 -7.43 17.57
CA GLN A 14 -18.61 -6.18 17.56
C GLN A 14 -18.33 -5.32 18.80
N ASP A 15 -18.21 -5.94 19.97
CA ASP A 15 -17.95 -5.22 21.22
C ASP A 15 -16.51 -4.69 21.27
N ILE A 16 -15.53 -5.46 20.77
CA ILE A 16 -14.14 -5.00 20.58
C ILE A 16 -14.12 -3.78 19.64
N TYR A 17 -14.78 -3.88 18.48
CA TYR A 17 -14.86 -2.77 17.53
C TYR A 17 -15.49 -1.52 18.16
N LYS A 18 -16.56 -1.67 18.95
CA LYS A 18 -17.18 -0.54 19.67
C LYS A 18 -16.28 0.06 20.73
N LEU A 19 -15.57 -0.77 21.50
CA LEU A 19 -14.66 -0.31 22.55
C LEU A 19 -13.45 0.42 21.95
N GLU A 20 -12.91 -0.08 20.84
CA GLU A 20 -11.84 0.57 20.08
C GLU A 20 -12.31 1.92 19.54
N LEU A 21 -13.52 1.99 18.97
CA LEU A 21 -14.12 3.25 18.51
C LEU A 21 -14.30 4.26 19.66
N GLN A 22 -14.74 3.80 20.84
CA GLN A 22 -14.87 4.65 22.02
C GLN A 22 -13.50 5.14 22.53
N GLN A 23 -12.49 4.27 22.55
CA GLN A 23 -11.14 4.62 22.93
C GLN A 23 -10.53 5.67 21.98
N GLN A 24 -10.81 5.56 20.68
CA GLN A 24 -10.37 6.54 19.68
C GLN A 24 -11.04 7.90 19.85
N ARG A 25 -12.36 7.93 20.11
CA ARG A 25 -13.07 9.18 20.43
C ARG A 25 -12.50 9.87 21.66
N LEU A 26 -12.12 9.11 22.68
CA LEU A 26 -11.47 9.65 23.88
C LEU A 26 -10.05 10.17 23.58
N ALA A 27 -9.29 9.45 22.75
CA ALA A 27 -7.95 9.88 22.34
C ALA A 27 -7.97 11.19 21.54
N CYS A 28 -8.98 11.36 20.67
CA CYS A 28 -9.25 12.57 19.88
C CYS A 28 -9.36 13.84 20.75
N VAL A 29 -9.98 13.75 21.93
CA VAL A 29 -10.12 14.86 22.88
C VAL A 29 -8.77 15.26 23.54
N THR A 30 -7.79 14.35 23.53
CA THR A 30 -6.53 14.49 24.28
C THR A 30 -5.28 14.77 23.44
N SER A 31 -5.36 14.68 22.11
CA SER A 31 -4.20 14.90 21.26
C SER A 31 -3.92 16.40 21.07
N PRO A 32 -2.67 16.85 21.29
CA PRO A 32 -2.29 18.21 20.91
C PRO A 32 -2.42 18.35 19.40
N SER A 33 -3.10 19.40 18.96
CA SER A 33 -3.44 19.68 17.57
C SER A 33 -2.19 19.92 16.72
N GLY A 34 -1.56 18.85 16.22
CA GLY A 34 -0.66 18.92 15.08
C GLY A 34 -1.46 19.29 13.84
N SER A 35 -0.94 20.16 12.98
CA SER A 35 -1.64 20.51 11.75
C SER A 35 -1.78 19.27 10.84
N VAL A 36 -2.91 19.11 10.16
CA VAL A 36 -3.10 17.95 9.24
C VAL A 36 -2.03 17.95 8.13
N TRP A 37 -1.52 19.12 7.79
CA TRP A 37 -0.37 19.32 6.91
C TRP A 37 0.90 18.61 7.40
N GLU A 38 1.26 18.78 8.68
CA GLU A 38 2.40 18.08 9.28
C GLU A 38 2.19 16.58 9.31
N ALA A 39 0.97 16.14 9.62
CA ALA A 39 0.63 14.73 9.61
C ALA A 39 0.85 14.14 8.21
N VAL A 40 0.29 14.74 7.16
CA VAL A 40 0.46 14.28 5.77
C VAL A 40 1.92 14.35 5.32
N ALA A 41 2.66 15.41 5.65
CA ALA A 41 4.09 15.48 5.36
C ALA A 41 4.87 14.35 6.05
N LYS A 42 4.53 14.04 7.30
CA LYS A 42 5.12 12.94 8.06
C LYS A 42 4.76 11.58 7.47
N TYR A 43 3.55 11.39 6.93
CA TYR A 43 3.18 10.19 6.18
C TYR A 43 4.15 9.94 5.02
N PHE A 44 4.34 10.92 4.14
CA PHE A 44 5.27 10.76 3.01
C PHE A 44 6.71 10.56 3.46
N LYS A 45 7.13 11.23 4.55
CA LYS A 45 8.48 11.02 5.10
C LYS A 45 8.67 9.61 5.64
N LEU A 46 7.66 9.08 6.33
CA LEU A 46 7.72 7.76 6.96
C LEU A 46 7.67 6.62 5.94
N PHE A 47 7.01 6.82 4.80
CA PHE A 47 6.91 5.86 3.69
C PHE A 47 7.84 6.21 2.51
N GLU A 48 8.80 7.12 2.70
CA GLU A 48 9.75 7.57 1.66
C GLU A 48 10.49 6.40 0.99
N ARG A 49 10.72 5.30 1.71
CA ARG A 49 11.36 4.07 1.22
C ARG A 49 10.42 2.85 1.24
N GLY A 50 9.11 3.10 1.29
CA GLY A 50 8.09 2.07 1.46
C GLY A 50 8.02 1.50 2.87
N TYR A 51 7.83 0.19 2.97
CA TYR A 51 7.73 -0.55 4.22
C TYR A 51 9.10 -0.72 4.90
N THR A 52 9.17 -0.35 6.18
CA THR A 52 10.38 -0.52 6.97
C THR A 52 10.46 -1.97 7.48
N PHE A 53 11.28 -2.80 6.85
CA PHE A 53 11.56 -4.13 7.40
C PHE A 53 12.37 -3.98 8.69
N PHE A 54 11.74 -4.18 9.86
CA PHE A 54 12.48 -4.39 11.10
C PHE A 54 13.31 -5.65 10.95
N THR A 55 14.62 -5.51 10.74
CA THR A 55 15.55 -6.62 10.83
C THR A 55 15.55 -7.10 12.28
N MET A 56 15.06 -8.32 12.53
CA MET A 56 15.13 -9.04 13.81
C MET A 56 16.58 -9.39 14.21
N LYS A 57 17.57 -8.52 13.96
CA LYS A 57 18.98 -8.83 14.18
C LYS A 57 19.53 -8.33 15.52
N GLU A 58 18.74 -7.65 16.34
CA GLU A 58 19.24 -7.00 17.57
C GLU A 58 18.42 -7.27 18.84
N LEU A 59 17.56 -8.30 18.88
CA LEU A 59 16.85 -8.66 20.12
C LEU A 59 17.16 -10.12 20.54
N PRO A 60 17.61 -10.36 21.80
CA PRO A 60 17.78 -11.69 22.35
C PRO A 60 16.50 -12.52 22.25
N GLU A 61 16.65 -13.80 21.89
CA GLU A 61 15.57 -14.73 21.49
C GLU A 61 14.47 -15.01 22.53
N GLN A 62 14.55 -14.43 23.73
CA GLN A 62 13.64 -14.73 24.84
C GLN A 62 12.42 -13.79 24.95
N ASN A 63 12.36 -12.70 24.16
CA ASN A 63 11.23 -11.77 24.14
C ASN A 63 10.82 -11.44 22.68
N LYS A 64 10.40 -12.43 21.89
CA LYS A 64 9.69 -12.14 20.63
C LYS A 64 8.24 -11.78 20.96
N PRO A 65 7.78 -10.52 20.80
CA PRO A 65 6.35 -10.29 20.72
C PRO A 65 5.84 -10.89 19.41
N GLN A 66 4.74 -11.63 19.51
CA GLN A 66 4.01 -12.15 18.37
C GLN A 66 3.41 -10.99 17.56
N SER A 67 3.52 -11.08 16.24
CA SER A 67 2.79 -10.28 15.24
C SER A 67 3.17 -8.79 15.10
N ALA A 68 2.73 -8.21 13.99
CA ALA A 68 3.01 -6.85 13.48
C ALA A 68 2.54 -5.69 14.39
N GLN A 69 2.33 -5.93 15.69
CA GLN A 69 1.59 -5.08 16.61
C GLN A 69 2.35 -3.82 17.07
N ASN A 70 3.68 -3.83 16.96
CA ASN A 70 4.57 -2.72 17.36
C ASN A 70 5.41 -2.19 16.18
N HIS A 71 4.77 -1.99 15.03
CA HIS A 71 5.43 -1.42 13.86
C HIS A 71 5.25 0.11 13.85
N VAL A 72 6.34 0.89 13.85
CA VAL A 72 6.27 2.37 13.91
C VAL A 72 5.37 2.98 12.83
N GLN A 73 5.39 2.40 11.62
CA GLN A 73 4.51 2.80 10.53
C GLN A 73 3.03 2.46 10.81
N LEU A 74 2.73 1.32 11.44
CA LEU A 74 1.35 0.95 11.81
C LEU A 74 0.81 1.86 12.91
N GLU A 75 1.61 2.09 13.95
CA GLU A 75 1.25 2.99 15.06
C GLU A 75 0.98 4.40 14.56
N PHE A 76 1.80 4.89 13.62
CA PHE A 76 1.57 6.17 12.98
C PHE A 76 0.26 6.20 12.19
N LEU A 77 -0.03 5.18 11.36
CA LEU A 77 -1.28 5.10 10.62
C LEU A 77 -2.50 5.07 11.57
N ARG A 78 -2.48 4.25 12.62
CA ARG A 78 -3.54 4.17 13.63
C ARG A 78 -3.74 5.47 14.43
N SER A 79 -2.68 6.26 14.59
CA SER A 79 -2.76 7.57 15.25
C SER A 79 -3.33 8.64 14.32
N MET A 80 -3.05 8.55 13.03
CA MET A 80 -3.45 9.53 12.02
C MET A 80 -4.86 9.29 11.47
N MET A 81 -5.30 8.03 11.42
CA MET A 81 -6.48 7.60 10.66
C MET A 81 -7.56 7.01 11.56
N GLU A 82 -8.82 7.08 11.11
CA GLU A 82 -9.93 6.33 11.70
C GLU A 82 -9.78 4.81 11.44
N LEU A 83 -10.44 3.99 12.27
CA LEU A 83 -10.36 2.51 12.17
C LEU A 83 -10.79 1.98 10.80
N ASP A 84 -11.80 2.61 10.20
CA ASP A 84 -12.43 2.23 8.94
C ASP A 84 -11.98 3.13 7.78
N VAL A 85 -10.82 3.79 7.91
CA VAL A 85 -10.22 4.54 6.80
C VAL A 85 -10.12 3.66 5.56
N THR A 86 -10.54 4.19 4.42
CA THR A 86 -10.52 3.45 3.15
C THR A 86 -9.51 4.03 2.18
N ASP A 87 -8.95 3.17 1.31
CA ASP A 87 -8.26 3.54 0.07
C ASP A 87 -8.68 2.57 -1.05
N GLY A 88 -9.71 2.97 -1.79
CA GLY A 88 -10.40 2.07 -2.73
C GLY A 88 -10.92 0.82 -2.01
N PRO A 89 -10.44 -0.40 -2.34
CA PRO A 89 -10.87 -1.64 -1.69
C PRO A 89 -10.17 -1.90 -0.34
N LEU A 90 -9.14 -1.14 0.02
CA LEU A 90 -8.43 -1.31 1.29
C LEU A 90 -9.21 -0.63 2.42
N CYS A 91 -9.27 -1.28 3.59
CA CYS A 91 -9.95 -0.77 4.78
C CYS A 91 -9.07 -0.99 6.02
N GLY A 92 -8.86 0.08 6.79
CA GLY A 92 -8.06 0.09 8.00
C GLY A 92 -6.55 0.26 7.78
N ALA A 93 -5.86 0.69 8.85
CA ALA A 93 -4.43 0.97 8.85
C ALA A 93 -3.58 -0.26 8.48
N GLU A 94 -4.02 -1.46 8.88
CA GLU A 94 -3.36 -2.73 8.63
C GLU A 94 -3.35 -3.06 7.13
N ALA A 95 -4.47 -2.86 6.44
CA ALA A 95 -4.57 -3.13 5.00
C ALA A 95 -3.69 -2.15 4.19
N LEU A 96 -3.63 -0.88 4.60
CA LEU A 96 -2.75 0.11 4.00
C LEU A 96 -1.28 -0.25 4.19
N LEU A 97 -0.89 -0.66 5.40
CA LEU A 97 0.48 -1.08 5.69
C LEU A 97 0.86 -2.35 4.93
N ASP A 98 -0.04 -3.33 4.83
CA ASP A 98 0.15 -4.54 4.04
C ASP A 98 0.40 -4.22 2.57
N ASN A 99 -0.30 -3.24 1.99
CA ASN A 99 -0.06 -2.81 0.62
C ASN A 99 1.37 -2.22 0.45
N TRP A 100 1.81 -1.37 1.39
CA TRP A 100 3.20 -0.88 1.40
C TRP A 100 4.21 -2.03 1.51
N ARG A 101 3.93 -3.04 2.35
CA ARG A 101 4.76 -4.23 2.49
C ARG A 101 4.87 -4.99 1.17
N LEU A 102 3.76 -5.23 0.47
CA LEU A 102 3.75 -5.94 -0.80
C LEU A 102 4.51 -5.16 -1.89
N LEU A 103 4.34 -3.84 -1.96
CA LEU A 103 5.08 -3.00 -2.89
C LEU A 103 6.60 -3.09 -2.64
N SER A 104 7.02 -2.99 -1.38
CA SER A 104 8.43 -3.12 -0.98
C SER A 104 8.99 -4.54 -1.12
N LEU A 105 8.14 -5.57 -1.04
CA LEU A 105 8.55 -6.96 -1.19
C LEU A 105 8.79 -7.33 -2.65
N TYR A 106 7.95 -6.81 -3.55
CA TYR A 106 7.98 -7.20 -4.95
C TYR A 106 8.80 -6.29 -5.85
N HIS A 107 9.08 -5.05 -5.44
CA HIS A 107 9.86 -4.10 -6.22
C HIS A 107 11.10 -3.63 -5.45
N ASP A 108 12.20 -3.50 -6.17
CA ASP A 108 13.43 -2.93 -5.61
C ASP A 108 13.44 -1.41 -5.75
N ASP A 109 14.32 -0.77 -4.97
CA ASP A 109 14.59 0.67 -5.03
C ASP A 109 13.32 1.53 -4.88
N LEU A 110 12.33 1.04 -4.12
CA LEU A 110 11.09 1.76 -3.89
C LEU A 110 11.38 3.08 -3.18
N HIS A 111 10.96 4.18 -3.79
CA HIS A 111 11.15 5.51 -3.24
C HIS A 111 9.96 6.42 -3.55
N VAL A 112 9.47 7.13 -2.55
CA VAL A 112 8.32 8.02 -2.66
C VAL A 112 8.76 9.45 -2.36
N GLN A 113 8.46 10.37 -3.26
CA GLN A 113 8.78 11.79 -3.10
C GLN A 113 7.52 12.64 -3.17
N LEU A 114 7.21 13.32 -2.07
CA LEU A 114 6.20 14.38 -2.06
C LEU A 114 6.70 15.56 -2.90
N LYS A 115 5.94 15.97 -3.91
CA LYS A 115 6.26 17.10 -4.80
C LYS A 115 5.47 18.35 -4.46
N ARG A 116 4.20 18.17 -4.09
CA ARG A 116 3.28 19.25 -3.76
C ARG A 116 2.28 18.77 -2.73
N LEU A 117 1.96 19.65 -1.79
CA LEU A 117 0.86 19.49 -0.85
C LEU A 117 0.00 20.74 -0.92
N GLU A 118 -1.30 20.58 -1.13
CA GLU A 118 -2.22 21.70 -1.31
C GLU A 118 -3.61 21.41 -0.74
N GLN A 119 -4.32 22.48 -0.39
CA GLN A 119 -5.70 22.37 0.07
C GLN A 119 -6.61 22.00 -1.10
N GLY A 120 -7.32 20.89 -0.95
CA GLY A 120 -8.37 20.46 -1.87
C GLY A 120 -9.78 20.84 -1.40
N PRO A 121 -10.81 20.49 -2.18
CA PRO A 121 -12.19 20.81 -1.87
C PRO A 121 -12.70 20.00 -0.67
N ASN A 122 -13.74 20.51 0.02
CA ASN A 122 -14.39 19.84 1.15
C ASN A 122 -13.44 19.50 2.30
N ASN A 123 -12.56 20.44 2.65
CA ASN A 123 -11.61 20.30 3.76
C ASN A 123 -10.66 19.10 3.62
N SER A 124 -10.17 18.83 2.40
CA SER A 124 -9.19 17.77 2.13
C SER A 124 -7.79 18.32 1.87
N LEU A 125 -6.76 17.51 2.04
CA LEU A 125 -5.44 17.76 1.45
C LEU A 125 -5.23 16.90 0.22
N VAL A 126 -4.62 17.47 -0.80
CA VAL A 126 -4.17 16.75 -1.98
C VAL A 126 -2.67 16.80 -2.03
N ALA A 127 -2.06 15.63 -2.06
CA ALA A 127 -0.63 15.45 -2.22
C ALA A 127 -0.32 14.92 -3.62
N THR A 128 0.53 15.62 -4.35
CA THR A 128 1.14 15.10 -5.58
C THR A 128 2.50 14.52 -5.24
N ALA A 129 2.77 13.29 -5.67
CA ALA A 129 4.00 12.57 -5.40
C ALA A 129 4.53 11.85 -6.64
N THR A 130 5.80 11.48 -6.60
CA THR A 130 6.41 10.54 -7.56
C THR A 130 6.80 9.28 -6.80
N ILE A 131 6.46 8.12 -7.36
CA ILE A 131 6.87 6.81 -6.86
C ILE A 131 7.87 6.24 -7.86
N GLY A 132 9.11 6.06 -7.41
CA GLY A 132 10.12 5.33 -8.14
C GLY A 132 10.14 3.88 -7.69
N LEU A 133 10.13 2.93 -8.63
CA LEU A 133 10.32 1.50 -8.33
C LEU A 133 11.06 0.78 -9.47
N THR A 134 11.71 -0.33 -9.18
CA THR A 134 12.42 -1.14 -10.18
C THR A 134 11.75 -2.48 -10.35
N ILE A 135 11.44 -2.83 -11.60
CA ILE A 135 10.95 -4.18 -11.94
C ILE A 135 12.15 -5.12 -11.99
N THR A 136 12.17 -6.12 -11.13
CA THR A 136 13.22 -7.15 -11.07
C THR A 136 12.70 -8.52 -11.49
N ALA A 137 13.57 -9.52 -11.51
CA ALA A 137 13.15 -10.91 -11.68
C ALA A 137 12.10 -11.33 -10.62
N ASN A 138 12.26 -10.86 -9.37
CA ASN A 138 11.30 -11.09 -8.30
C ASN A 138 9.95 -10.43 -8.60
N THR A 139 9.94 -9.22 -9.14
CA THR A 139 8.72 -8.56 -9.60
C THR A 139 8.03 -9.39 -10.69
N LEU A 140 8.76 -9.84 -11.71
CA LEU A 140 8.16 -10.62 -12.79
C LEU A 140 7.56 -11.94 -12.30
N LEU A 141 8.24 -12.64 -11.39
CA LEU A 141 7.78 -13.91 -10.84
C LEU A 141 6.52 -13.76 -9.98
N ASN A 142 6.36 -12.65 -9.25
CA ASN A 142 5.29 -12.50 -8.26
C ASN A 142 4.18 -11.53 -8.69
N VAL A 143 4.44 -10.64 -9.63
CA VAL A 143 3.51 -9.58 -10.07
C VAL A 143 3.04 -9.81 -11.50
N TYR A 144 3.90 -10.34 -12.37
CA TYR A 144 3.58 -10.61 -13.78
C TYR A 144 3.84 -12.08 -14.17
N PRO A 145 3.41 -13.08 -13.37
CA PRO A 145 3.76 -14.48 -13.62
C PRO A 145 3.23 -14.98 -14.97
N HIS A 146 2.11 -14.43 -15.45
CA HIS A 146 1.51 -14.75 -16.74
C HIS A 146 2.38 -14.35 -17.94
N LEU A 147 3.29 -13.38 -17.78
CA LEU A 147 4.24 -13.03 -18.84
C LEU A 147 5.34 -14.08 -19.01
N LEU A 148 5.46 -15.02 -18.07
CA LEU A 148 6.45 -16.08 -18.08
C LEU A 148 5.90 -17.39 -18.65
N THR A 149 4.58 -17.52 -18.72
CA THR A 149 3.88 -18.72 -19.19
C THR A 149 3.23 -18.43 -20.55
N GLY A 150 3.70 -19.07 -21.62
CA GLY A 150 3.09 -18.90 -22.94
C GLY A 150 3.89 -19.50 -24.10
N VAL A 151 3.26 -19.58 -25.27
CA VAL A 151 3.86 -20.13 -26.50
C VAL A 151 5.08 -19.33 -26.96
N GLU A 152 5.12 -18.02 -26.67
CA GLU A 152 6.28 -17.14 -26.93
C GLU A 152 7.41 -17.27 -25.88
N ALA A 153 7.17 -17.97 -24.77
CA ALA A 153 8.21 -18.26 -23.76
C ALA A 153 9.16 -19.39 -24.20
N ALA A 154 8.75 -20.18 -25.21
CA ALA A 154 9.51 -21.28 -25.78
C ALA A 154 10.54 -20.81 -26.83
N SER A 155 11.32 -19.76 -26.53
CA SER A 155 12.55 -19.54 -27.28
C SER A 155 13.61 -20.50 -26.76
N ASP A 156 14.25 -21.27 -27.65
CA ASP A 156 15.27 -22.31 -27.39
C ASP A 156 16.53 -21.87 -26.61
N ARG A 157 16.51 -20.67 -25.99
CA ARG A 157 17.66 -20.01 -25.37
C ARG A 157 17.46 -19.64 -23.89
N GLY A 158 16.56 -20.30 -23.16
CA GLY A 158 16.47 -20.18 -21.69
C GLY A 158 16.35 -18.75 -21.14
N GLY A 159 15.86 -17.81 -21.96
CA GLY A 159 15.78 -16.39 -21.66
C GLY A 159 14.37 -15.94 -21.28
N TRP A 160 14.27 -14.71 -20.76
CA TRP A 160 12.97 -14.11 -20.45
C TRP A 160 12.14 -13.88 -21.72
N PRO A 161 10.82 -14.11 -21.69
CA PRO A 161 9.94 -13.84 -22.83
C PRO A 161 10.00 -12.37 -23.30
N PRO A 162 9.59 -12.03 -24.53
CA PRO A 162 9.79 -10.69 -25.11
C PRO A 162 9.22 -9.54 -24.28
N LEU A 163 8.03 -9.68 -23.71
CA LEU A 163 7.45 -8.64 -22.84
C LEU A 163 8.14 -8.58 -21.47
N ALA A 164 8.41 -9.73 -20.86
CA ALA A 164 9.11 -9.81 -19.58
C ALA A 164 10.53 -9.23 -19.67
N SER A 165 11.26 -9.48 -20.77
CA SER A 165 12.61 -8.95 -20.99
C SER A 165 12.63 -7.43 -21.18
N LYS A 166 11.58 -6.83 -21.77
CA LYS A 166 11.43 -5.37 -21.85
C LYS A 166 11.20 -4.72 -20.47
N LEU A 167 10.55 -5.43 -19.55
CA LEU A 167 10.25 -4.92 -18.21
C LEU A 167 11.40 -5.18 -17.22
N LEU A 168 12.16 -6.26 -17.41
CA LEU A 168 13.23 -6.66 -16.50
C LEU A 168 14.27 -5.56 -16.31
N ASN A 169 14.59 -5.28 -15.05
CA ASN A 169 15.55 -4.28 -14.57
C ASN A 169 15.23 -2.85 -14.99
N GLN A 170 13.98 -2.55 -15.37
CA GLN A 170 13.56 -1.19 -15.68
C GLN A 170 13.20 -0.42 -14.41
N ARG A 171 13.76 0.79 -14.32
CA ARG A 171 13.40 1.79 -13.32
C ARG A 171 12.19 2.57 -13.82
N LEU A 172 11.08 2.51 -13.09
CA LEU A 172 9.88 3.27 -13.39
C LEU A 172 9.79 4.49 -12.50
N GLU A 173 9.32 5.59 -13.07
CA GLU A 173 8.80 6.74 -12.33
C GLU A 173 7.31 6.86 -12.61
N VAL A 174 6.54 6.74 -11.53
CA VAL A 174 5.07 6.73 -11.52
C VAL A 174 4.59 8.02 -10.86
N LEU A 175 3.73 8.76 -11.55
CA LEU A 175 3.06 9.91 -10.97
C LEU A 175 1.92 9.42 -10.07
N ALA A 176 1.82 9.99 -8.88
CA ALA A 176 0.76 9.67 -7.94
C ALA A 176 0.11 10.93 -7.35
N SER A 177 -1.18 10.82 -7.05
CA SER A 177 -1.95 11.80 -6.30
C SER A 177 -2.64 11.08 -5.15
N VAL A 178 -2.55 11.64 -3.95
CA VAL A 178 -3.20 11.10 -2.75
C VAL A 178 -4.07 12.19 -2.13
N ARG A 179 -5.37 11.92 -2.02
CA ARG A 179 -6.32 12.79 -1.33
C ARG A 179 -6.54 12.28 0.09
N PHE A 180 -6.47 13.17 1.06
CA PHE A 180 -6.75 12.93 2.46
C PHE A 180 -7.98 13.75 2.85
N ASP A 181 -9.09 13.07 3.12
CA ASP A 181 -10.26 13.70 3.75
C ASP A 181 -10.15 13.47 5.26
N TRP A 182 -10.33 14.53 6.05
CA TRP A 182 -10.30 14.43 7.50
C TRP A 182 -11.57 14.98 8.13
N GLU A 183 -11.85 14.48 9.33
CA GLU A 183 -12.93 15.01 10.16
C GLU A 183 -12.41 16.16 11.03
N SER A 184 -13.13 17.29 10.98
CA SER A 184 -12.73 18.54 11.64
C SER A 184 -12.69 18.43 13.17
N ASP A 185 -13.49 17.52 13.73
CA ASP A 185 -13.68 17.40 15.17
C ASP A 185 -12.59 16.58 15.86
N CYS A 186 -12.00 15.62 15.13
CA CYS A 186 -10.97 14.71 15.67
C CYS A 186 -9.60 14.82 15.03
N GLY A 187 -9.45 15.60 13.95
CA GLY A 187 -8.16 15.81 13.28
C GLY A 187 -7.58 14.54 12.65
N ARG A 188 -8.42 13.54 12.40
CA ARG A 188 -8.05 12.23 11.84
C ARG A 188 -8.56 12.08 10.41
N VAL A 189 -7.81 11.32 9.63
CA VAL A 189 -8.13 11.01 8.24
C VAL A 189 -9.21 9.92 8.22
N VAL A 190 -10.36 10.26 7.65
CA VAL A 190 -11.51 9.34 7.47
C VAL A 190 -11.45 8.61 6.14
N ARG A 191 -10.81 9.22 5.13
CA ARG A 191 -10.70 8.64 3.80
C ARG A 191 -9.39 9.02 3.14
N LEU A 192 -8.78 8.03 2.53
CA LEU A 192 -7.60 8.15 1.69
C LEU A 192 -8.01 7.78 0.25
N GLU A 193 -7.61 8.55 -0.74
CA GLU A 193 -7.75 8.12 -2.14
C GLU A 193 -6.42 8.25 -2.85
N SER A 194 -5.75 7.13 -3.05
CA SER A 194 -4.50 7.05 -3.80
C SER A 194 -4.78 6.72 -5.26
N LYS A 195 -4.25 7.54 -6.16
CA LYS A 195 -4.24 7.30 -7.61
C LYS A 195 -2.80 7.33 -8.09
N ALA A 196 -2.40 6.33 -8.86
CA ALA A 196 -1.09 6.29 -9.50
C ALA A 196 -1.25 5.97 -10.99
N ASP A 197 -0.30 6.40 -11.81
CA ASP A 197 -0.30 6.12 -13.25
C ASP A 197 0.87 5.20 -13.61
N LEU A 198 0.68 3.90 -13.39
CA LEU A 198 1.63 2.87 -13.82
C LEU A 198 1.53 2.59 -15.33
N LEU A 199 0.40 2.92 -15.95
CA LEU A 199 0.18 2.71 -17.38
C LEU A 199 1.16 3.52 -18.23
N ALA A 200 1.35 4.80 -17.92
CA ALA A 200 2.24 5.66 -18.69
C ALA A 200 3.69 5.15 -18.78
N PRO A 201 4.39 4.80 -17.68
CA PRO A 201 5.73 4.25 -17.77
C PRO A 201 5.78 2.89 -18.46
N ILE A 202 4.79 2.01 -18.26
CA ILE A 202 4.75 0.71 -18.94
C ILE A 202 4.55 0.88 -20.45
N LEU A 203 3.65 1.78 -20.88
CA LEU A 203 3.43 2.09 -22.29
C LEU A 203 4.71 2.57 -22.97
N ARG A 204 5.51 3.41 -22.30
CA ARG A 204 6.81 3.86 -22.83
C ARG A 204 7.79 2.70 -23.03
N LEU A 205 7.76 1.69 -22.17
CA LEU A 205 8.65 0.52 -22.26
C LEU A 205 8.22 -0.47 -23.34
N VAL A 206 6.92 -0.78 -23.44
CA VAL A 206 6.43 -1.84 -24.33
C VAL A 206 6.03 -1.33 -25.72
N GLY A 207 5.79 -0.02 -25.85
CA GLY A 207 5.65 0.70 -27.12
C GLY A 207 4.29 0.56 -27.83
N SER A 208 3.35 -0.21 -27.28
CA SER A 208 2.00 -0.35 -27.84
C SER A 208 0.95 -0.60 -26.76
N LEU A 209 -0.26 -0.10 -26.99
CA LEU A 209 -1.38 -0.29 -26.07
C LEU A 209 -1.82 -1.77 -25.99
N GLU A 210 -1.67 -2.51 -27.09
CA GLU A 210 -1.88 -3.97 -27.11
C GLU A 210 -0.94 -4.69 -26.14
N ASN A 211 0.35 -4.33 -26.14
CA ASN A 211 1.31 -4.91 -25.22
C ASN A 211 1.02 -4.47 -23.78
N VAL A 212 0.57 -3.23 -23.55
CA VAL A 212 0.12 -2.78 -22.22
C VAL A 212 -1.03 -3.64 -21.73
N ALA A 213 -2.04 -3.89 -22.56
CA ALA A 213 -3.16 -4.76 -22.22
C ALA A 213 -2.65 -6.16 -21.81
N ARG A 214 -1.74 -6.76 -22.59
CA ARG A 214 -1.12 -8.06 -22.26
C ARG A 214 -0.33 -8.02 -20.95
N VAL A 215 0.36 -6.91 -20.64
CA VAL A 215 1.08 -6.75 -19.36
C VAL A 215 0.10 -6.80 -18.18
N PHE A 216 -1.06 -6.16 -18.28
CA PHE A 216 -2.02 -6.06 -17.16
C PHE A 216 -3.08 -7.17 -17.12
N ASP A 217 -3.30 -7.93 -18.20
CA ASP A 217 -4.40 -8.92 -18.33
C ASP A 217 -4.37 -10.06 -17.29
N GLY A 218 -3.19 -10.40 -16.77
CA GLY A 218 -3.00 -11.37 -15.69
C GLY A 218 -2.15 -10.86 -14.54
N ALA A 219 -1.91 -9.55 -14.49
CA ALA A 219 -1.02 -8.96 -13.50
C ALA A 219 -1.67 -8.98 -12.12
N LEU A 220 -0.84 -9.25 -11.11
CA LEU A 220 -1.21 -9.14 -9.69
C LEU A 220 -0.98 -7.72 -9.16
N VAL A 221 -0.94 -6.74 -10.06
CA VAL A 221 -0.90 -5.31 -9.76
C VAL A 221 -1.86 -4.58 -10.69
N THR A 222 -2.55 -3.60 -10.15
CA THR A 222 -3.45 -2.73 -10.90
C THR A 222 -2.67 -1.61 -11.62
N PRO A 223 -3.27 -1.00 -12.67
CA PRO A 223 -2.80 0.25 -13.27
C PRO A 223 -2.50 1.38 -12.26
N GLU A 224 -3.19 1.38 -11.12
CA GLU A 224 -3.02 2.33 -10.02
C GLU A 224 -1.94 1.89 -8.99
N LEU A 225 -1.07 0.95 -9.36
CA LEU A 225 0.05 0.46 -8.54
C LEU A 225 -0.42 -0.14 -7.19
N ARG A 226 -1.56 -0.82 -7.17
CA ARG A 226 -2.00 -1.61 -6.01
C ARG A 226 -1.79 -3.08 -6.27
N VAL A 227 -1.13 -3.76 -5.34
CA VAL A 227 -0.89 -5.20 -5.44
C VAL A 227 -2.15 -5.95 -5.00
N THR A 228 -2.69 -6.79 -5.87
CA THR A 228 -3.84 -7.63 -5.55
C THR A 228 -3.34 -8.90 -4.86
N LYS A 229 -3.77 -9.16 -3.63
CA LYS A 229 -3.40 -10.39 -2.90
C LYS A 229 -3.79 -11.62 -3.75
N VAL A 230 -2.85 -12.54 -3.93
CA VAL A 230 -3.16 -13.90 -4.40
C VAL A 230 -3.95 -14.55 -3.27
N VAL A 231 -5.20 -14.94 -3.55
CA VAL A 231 -5.90 -15.90 -2.70
C VAL A 231 -5.17 -17.22 -2.89
N GLN A 232 -4.28 -17.57 -1.97
CA GLN A 232 -3.76 -18.93 -1.81
C GLN A 232 -4.73 -19.74 -0.99
#